data_AF-A0A3B0VGQ6-F1
#
_entry.id   AF-A0A3B0VGQ6-F1
#
_cell.length_a   1.000
_cell.length_b   1.000
_cell.length_c   1.000
_cell.angle_alpha   90.00
_cell.angle_beta   90.00
_cell.angle_gamma   90.00
#
_symmetry.space_group_name_H-M   'P 1'
#
loop_
_entity.id
_entity.type
_entity.pdbx_description
1 polymer ?
#
loop_
_entity_poly.entity_id
_entity_poly.type
_entity_poly.pdbx_seq_one_letter_code
_entity_poly.pdbx_strand_id
1 'polypeptide(L)'
;MQTVTNQPQEETDLTKAKRVYAVFTVTMTILILAIFFEPTVSRLFEGIWQRQEVVFVWTFSLDVHATLGFLFIFMFILQFFFGYQQSKWPQLKRYHRRLGSAMFYVVIPLFILADIWVVIHRSTAIAPEQSVVFGQDRLMVVILILEILLFMAWYIIRSFQAVKQKDYPSHLDNIFAAYMMAGGIALFRFLFAILWATFGTSPISFVGVFFVTCALTLMLLILAFSLVGRLKQNRFPLFVFVIANVLVAILGAGNYSIINEAFIN
;
A
#
# COMPACT_ATOMS: atom_id res chain seq x y z
N MET A 1 -31.33 -35.34 14.85
CA MET A 1 -30.79 -34.09 14.26
C MET A 1 -29.32 -34.33 13.97
N GLN A 2 -28.99 -34.72 12.73
CA GLN A 2 -27.59 -34.83 12.31
C GLN A 2 -27.11 -33.43 11.94
N THR A 3 -26.15 -32.92 12.69
CA THR A 3 -25.35 -31.75 12.30
C THR A 3 -24.55 -32.17 11.06
N VAL A 4 -25.03 -31.77 9.88
CA VAL A 4 -24.23 -31.83 8.65
C VAL A 4 -23.09 -30.84 8.84
N THR A 5 -21.93 -31.34 9.25
CA THR A 5 -20.70 -30.56 9.39
C THR A 5 -20.20 -30.25 7.98
N ASN A 6 -20.54 -29.07 7.46
CA ASN A 6 -19.99 -28.48 6.22
C ASN A 6 -18.47 -28.15 6.31
N GLN A 7 -17.72 -28.82 7.20
CA GLN A 7 -16.31 -28.55 7.48
C GLN A 7 -15.31 -28.83 6.34
N PRO A 8 -15.51 -29.80 5.42
CA PRO A 8 -14.49 -30.10 4.42
C PRO A 8 -14.25 -28.97 3.41
N GLN A 9 -15.31 -28.27 3.00
CA GLN A 9 -15.26 -27.30 1.91
C GLN A 9 -14.68 -25.95 2.35
N GLU A 10 -15.01 -25.51 3.56
CA GLU A 10 -14.53 -24.24 4.12
C GLU A 10 -13.02 -24.27 4.42
N GLU A 11 -12.50 -25.43 4.85
CA GLU A 11 -11.08 -25.63 5.12
C GLU A 11 -10.23 -25.67 3.83
N THR A 12 -10.77 -26.25 2.75
CA THR A 12 -10.15 -26.23 1.42
C THR A 12 -10.12 -24.81 0.82
N ASP A 13 -11.18 -24.03 0.99
CA ASP A 13 -11.28 -22.67 0.45
C ASP A 13 -10.29 -21.71 1.15
N LEU A 14 -10.14 -21.84 2.48
CA LEU A 14 -9.18 -21.04 3.24
C LEU A 14 -7.73 -21.40 2.88
N THR A 15 -7.45 -22.67 2.60
CA THR A 15 -6.13 -23.13 2.18
C THR A 15 -5.76 -22.58 0.80
N LYS A 16 -6.71 -22.57 -0.14
CA LYS A 16 -6.54 -21.94 -1.46
C LYS A 16 -6.25 -20.45 -1.32
N ALA A 17 -7.04 -19.74 -0.50
CA ALA A 17 -6.88 -18.31 -0.26
C ALA A 17 -5.49 -17.96 0.29
N LYS A 18 -5.03 -18.69 1.30
CA LYS A 18 -3.67 -18.53 1.86
C LYS A 18 -2.59 -18.62 0.79
N ARG A 19 -2.67 -19.60 -0.11
CA ARG A 19 -1.66 -19.80 -1.17
C ARG A 19 -1.68 -18.67 -2.20
N VAL A 20 -2.87 -18.30 -2.69
CA VAL A 20 -2.99 -17.21 -3.67
C VAL A 20 -2.47 -15.92 -3.07
N TYR A 21 -2.96 -15.54 -1.88
CA TYR A 21 -2.53 -14.30 -1.23
C TYR A 21 -1.05 -14.30 -0.87
N ALA A 22 -0.48 -15.45 -0.50
CA ALA A 22 0.96 -15.59 -0.28
C ALA A 22 1.76 -15.19 -1.52
N VAL A 23 1.38 -15.69 -2.70
CA VAL A 23 2.09 -15.38 -3.97
C VAL A 23 2.05 -13.87 -4.24
N PHE A 24 0.85 -13.26 -4.20
CA PHE A 24 0.71 -11.82 -4.41
C PHE A 24 1.49 -11.00 -3.37
N THR A 25 1.43 -11.42 -2.09
CA THR A 25 2.14 -10.76 -1.00
C THR A 25 3.65 -10.80 -1.20
N VAL A 26 4.21 -11.96 -1.54
CA VAL A 26 5.64 -12.12 -1.79
C VAL A 26 6.08 -11.31 -3.01
N THR A 27 5.32 -11.37 -4.12
CA THR A 27 5.62 -10.57 -5.32
C THR A 27 5.64 -9.08 -5.01
N MET A 28 4.64 -8.58 -4.30
CA MET A 28 4.59 -7.16 -3.91
C MET A 28 5.69 -6.80 -2.90
N THR A 29 6.06 -7.71 -1.98
CA THR A 29 7.20 -7.50 -1.07
C THR A 29 8.50 -7.32 -1.86
N ILE A 30 8.76 -8.20 -2.84
CA ILE A 30 9.95 -8.13 -3.69
C ILE A 30 9.95 -6.80 -4.46
N LEU A 31 8.80 -6.41 -5.02
CA LEU A 31 8.67 -5.15 -5.74
C LEU A 31 8.97 -3.94 -4.83
N ILE A 32 8.39 -3.91 -3.63
CA ILE A 32 8.66 -2.88 -2.62
C ILE A 32 10.17 -2.81 -2.36
N LEU A 33 10.80 -3.93 -2.02
CA LEU A 33 12.24 -3.97 -1.73
C LEU A 33 13.09 -3.48 -2.92
N ALA A 34 12.73 -3.85 -4.14
CA ALA A 34 13.45 -3.42 -5.35
C ALA A 34 13.41 -1.90 -5.55
N ILE A 35 12.28 -1.25 -5.28
CA ILE A 35 12.15 0.21 -5.41
C ILE A 35 12.90 0.95 -4.31
N PHE A 36 12.91 0.41 -3.09
CA PHE A 36 13.64 1.01 -1.98
C PHE A 36 15.15 0.76 -2.07
N PHE A 37 15.60 -0.21 -2.86
CA PHE A 37 17.02 -0.54 -3.00
C PHE A 37 17.85 0.65 -3.49
N GLU A 38 17.49 1.29 -4.59
CA GLU A 38 18.20 2.45 -5.15
C GLU A 38 18.37 3.59 -4.12
N PRO A 39 17.29 4.18 -3.54
CA PRO A 39 17.46 5.27 -2.58
C PRO A 39 18.21 4.83 -1.31
N THR A 40 18.04 3.58 -0.84
CA THR A 40 18.78 3.08 0.32
C THR A 40 20.28 2.95 0.03
N VAL A 41 20.66 2.41 -1.12
CA VAL A 41 22.07 2.29 -1.52
C VAL A 41 22.69 3.67 -1.72
N SER A 42 22.04 4.58 -2.45
CA SER A 42 22.55 5.95 -2.63
C SER A 42 22.74 6.66 -1.28
N ARG A 43 21.80 6.50 -0.33
CA ARG A 43 21.95 7.04 1.02
C ARG A 43 23.18 6.50 1.76
N LEU A 44 23.41 5.19 1.69
CA LEU A 44 24.47 4.52 2.44
C LEU A 44 25.87 4.76 1.88
N PHE A 45 26.02 4.81 0.55
CA PHE A 45 27.34 4.89 -0.09
C PHE A 45 27.71 6.28 -0.56
N GLU A 46 26.74 7.08 -1.03
CA GLU A 46 27.01 8.38 -1.66
C GLU A 46 26.58 9.55 -0.77
N GLY A 47 25.76 9.30 0.26
CA GLY A 47 25.20 10.33 1.15
C GLY A 47 24.18 11.26 0.47
N ILE A 48 24.08 11.20 -0.85
CA ILE A 48 23.12 11.90 -1.71
C ILE A 48 22.21 10.88 -2.39
N TRP A 49 21.00 11.29 -2.78
CA TRP A 49 20.17 10.49 -3.67
C TRP A 49 20.00 11.26 -4.96
N GLN A 50 20.59 10.72 -6.02
CA GLN A 50 20.58 11.35 -7.33
C GLN A 50 20.00 10.37 -8.35
N ARG A 51 19.15 10.88 -9.25
CA ARG A 51 18.74 10.16 -10.44
C ARG A 51 18.96 11.07 -11.65
N GLN A 52 19.85 10.64 -12.55
CA GLN A 52 20.32 11.47 -13.67
C GLN A 52 20.87 12.81 -13.14
N GLU A 53 20.31 13.94 -13.55
CA GLU A 53 20.76 15.28 -13.15
C GLU A 53 20.04 15.81 -11.89
N VAL A 54 19.04 15.09 -11.38
CA VAL A 54 18.22 15.54 -10.24
C VAL A 54 18.76 15.00 -8.93
N VAL A 55 19.14 15.91 -8.03
CA VAL A 55 19.54 15.59 -6.65
C VAL A 55 18.33 15.77 -5.72
N PHE A 56 17.91 14.67 -5.09
CA PHE A 56 16.83 14.66 -4.12
C PHE A 56 17.33 15.02 -2.73
N VAL A 57 16.56 15.85 -2.02
CA VAL A 57 16.90 16.26 -0.66
C VAL A 57 16.54 15.15 0.34
N TRP A 58 17.53 14.77 1.15
CA TRP A 58 17.32 13.95 2.33
C TRP A 58 16.78 14.79 3.49
N THR A 59 15.77 14.28 4.17
CA THR A 59 15.19 14.93 5.34
C THR A 59 15.04 13.93 6.48
N PHE A 60 15.08 14.41 7.72
CA PHE A 60 14.81 13.58 8.88
C PHE A 60 13.45 12.86 8.79
N SER A 61 12.42 13.52 8.25
CA SER A 61 11.11 12.90 8.00
C SER A 61 11.18 11.69 7.06
N LEU A 62 12.06 11.73 6.05
CA LEU A 62 12.26 10.61 5.12
C LEU A 62 12.98 9.45 5.81
N ASP A 63 14.00 9.74 6.61
CA ASP A 63 14.75 8.72 7.36
C ASP A 63 13.81 8.00 8.36
N VAL A 64 12.93 8.74 9.05
CA VAL A 64 11.91 8.17 9.95
C VAL A 64 10.91 7.30 9.19
N HIS A 65 10.34 7.81 8.09
CA HIS A 65 9.41 7.05 7.25
C HIS A 65 10.05 5.75 6.73
N ALA A 66 11.27 5.83 6.17
CA ALA A 66 11.98 4.68 5.65
C ALA A 66 12.25 3.63 6.75
N THR A 67 12.71 4.07 7.93
CA THR A 67 12.98 3.18 9.07
C THR A 67 11.71 2.45 9.52
N LEU A 68 10.60 3.18 9.67
CA LEU A 68 9.32 2.59 10.05
C LEU A 68 8.75 1.70 8.95
N GLY A 69 8.95 2.04 7.68
CA GLY A 69 8.59 1.20 6.53
C GLY A 69 9.35 -0.12 6.51
N PHE A 70 10.67 -0.12 6.74
CA PHE A 70 11.45 -1.34 6.85
C PHE A 70 11.02 -2.19 8.05
N LEU A 71 10.80 -1.57 9.21
CA LEU A 71 10.29 -2.26 10.39
C LEU A 71 8.92 -2.90 10.11
N PHE A 72 8.02 -2.16 9.45
CA PHE A 72 6.70 -2.65 9.05
C PHE A 72 6.80 -3.86 8.12
N ILE A 73 7.61 -3.78 7.05
CA ILE A 73 7.83 -4.89 6.10
C ILE A 73 8.40 -6.11 6.82
N PHE A 74 9.43 -5.92 7.65
CA PHE A 74 10.06 -7.00 8.41
C PHE A 74 9.05 -7.70 9.34
N MET A 75 8.28 -6.92 10.11
CA MET A 75 7.26 -7.47 10.99
C MET A 75 6.12 -8.13 10.22
N PHE A 76 5.75 -7.60 9.05
CA PHE A 76 4.76 -8.21 8.18
C PHE A 76 5.22 -9.58 7.65
N ILE A 77 6.49 -9.68 7.20
CA ILE A 77 7.09 -10.95 6.76
C ILE A 77 7.10 -11.96 7.92
N LEU A 78 7.52 -11.55 9.12
CA LEU A 78 7.48 -12.40 10.31
C LEU A 78 6.04 -12.83 10.65
N GLN A 79 5.08 -11.91 10.56
CA GLN A 79 3.68 -12.18 10.84
C GLN A 79 3.10 -13.20 9.87
N PHE A 80 3.44 -13.07 8.58
CA PHE A 80 3.08 -14.02 7.53
C PHE A 80 3.74 -15.38 7.77
N PHE A 81 5.06 -15.42 8.02
CA PHE A 81 5.80 -16.65 8.28
C PHE A 81 5.25 -17.41 9.50
N PHE A 82 5.05 -16.72 10.62
CA PHE A 82 4.48 -17.33 11.82
C PHE A 82 3.05 -17.83 11.59
N GLY A 83 2.23 -17.07 10.85
CA GLY A 83 0.87 -17.46 10.51
C GLY A 83 0.82 -18.70 9.61
N TYR A 84 1.78 -18.84 8.69
CA TYR A 84 1.87 -19.97 7.76
C TYR A 84 2.42 -21.23 8.43
N GLN A 85 3.45 -21.10 9.28
CA GLN A 85 4.15 -22.24 9.88
C GLN A 85 3.53 -22.73 11.20
N GLN A 86 2.50 -22.06 11.75
CA GLN A 86 1.91 -22.45 13.03
C GLN A 86 1.30 -23.86 13.06
N SER A 87 0.95 -24.44 11.91
CA SER A 87 0.48 -25.84 11.84
C SER A 87 1.60 -26.84 12.11
N LYS A 88 2.83 -26.52 11.70
CA LYS A 88 4.02 -27.33 11.97
C LYS A 88 4.58 -27.05 13.35
N TRP A 89 4.61 -25.78 13.77
CA TRP A 89 5.19 -25.35 15.04
C TRP A 89 4.15 -24.57 15.87
N PRO A 90 3.36 -25.25 16.74
CA PRO A 90 2.26 -24.62 17.49
C PRO A 90 2.67 -23.43 18.35
N GLN A 91 3.91 -23.41 18.85
CA GLN A 91 4.47 -22.27 19.59
C GLN A 91 4.46 -20.94 18.80
N LEU A 92 4.55 -21.01 17.47
CA LEU A 92 4.48 -19.82 16.60
C LEU A 92 3.13 -19.10 16.68
N LYS A 93 2.06 -19.80 17.07
CA LYS A 93 0.74 -19.18 17.26
C LYS A 93 0.76 -18.06 18.30
N ARG A 94 1.54 -18.23 19.38
CA ARG A 94 1.69 -17.19 20.43
C ARG A 94 2.44 -15.98 19.87
N TYR A 95 3.50 -16.21 19.10
CA TYR A 95 4.28 -15.15 18.47
C TYR A 95 3.46 -14.40 17.40
N HIS A 96 2.75 -15.10 16.52
CA HIS A 96 1.85 -14.52 15.53
C HIS A 96 0.77 -13.62 16.17
N ARG A 97 0.19 -14.04 17.30
CA ARG A 97 -0.79 -13.20 18.02
C ARG A 97 -0.16 -11.95 18.62
N ARG A 98 0.96 -12.10 19.33
CA ARG A 98 1.67 -10.97 19.96
C ARG A 98 2.17 -9.97 18.93
N LEU A 99 2.77 -10.47 17.86
CA LEU A 99 3.28 -9.67 16.76
C LEU A 99 2.14 -8.95 16.03
N GLY A 100 1.03 -9.65 15.75
CA GLY A 100 -0.17 -9.03 15.18
C GLY A 100 -0.74 -7.89 16.04
N SER A 101 -0.79 -8.07 17.37
CA SER A 101 -1.19 -7.00 18.29
C SER A 101 -0.21 -5.83 18.30
N ALA A 102 1.09 -6.09 18.35
CA ALA A 102 2.12 -5.04 18.29
C ALA A 102 2.06 -4.27 16.97
N MET A 103 1.87 -4.97 15.85
CA MET A 103 1.69 -4.33 14.55
C MET A 103 0.45 -3.44 14.54
N PHE A 104 -0.69 -3.93 15.03
CA PHE A 104 -1.96 -3.19 15.03
C PHE A 104 -1.94 -1.95 15.92
N TYR A 105 -1.44 -2.06 17.16
CA TYR A 105 -1.52 -0.97 18.13
C TYR A 105 -0.36 0.02 18.07
N VAL A 106 0.79 -0.38 17.50
CA VAL A 106 2.00 0.44 17.54
C VAL A 106 2.54 0.70 16.14
N VAL A 107 2.91 -0.34 15.40
CA VAL A 107 3.70 -0.17 14.17
C VAL A 107 2.89 0.46 13.04
N ILE A 108 1.68 -0.02 12.80
CA ILE A 108 0.79 0.51 11.76
C ILE A 108 0.42 1.97 12.04
N PRO A 109 -0.03 2.35 13.26
CA PRO A 109 -0.28 3.76 13.58
C PRO A 109 0.96 4.64 13.40
N LEU A 110 2.12 4.21 13.89
CA LEU A 110 3.37 4.97 13.73
C LEU A 110 3.76 5.11 12.26
N PHE A 111 3.61 4.06 11.47
CA PHE A 111 3.87 4.08 10.03
C PHE A 111 2.94 5.05 9.32
N ILE A 112 1.62 4.99 9.56
CA ILE A 112 0.64 5.92 8.97
C ILE A 112 0.96 7.37 9.36
N LEU A 113 1.30 7.64 10.62
CA LEU A 113 1.65 8.98 11.08
C LEU A 113 2.94 9.50 10.42
N ALA A 114 3.94 8.63 10.25
CA ALA A 114 5.17 8.97 9.56
C ALA A 114 4.93 9.23 8.07
N ASP A 115 4.03 8.48 7.43
CA ASP A 115 3.62 8.69 6.04
C ASP A 115 2.90 10.03 5.86
N ILE A 116 1.95 10.35 6.75
CA ILE A 116 1.26 11.65 6.74
C ILE A 116 2.28 12.78 6.92
N TRP A 117 3.18 12.64 7.89
CA TRP A 117 4.20 13.65 8.18
C TRP A 117 5.15 13.86 7.01
N VAL A 118 5.68 12.79 6.40
CA VAL A 118 6.61 12.91 5.27
C VAL A 118 5.91 13.51 4.05
N VAL A 119 4.65 13.17 3.80
CA VAL A 119 3.85 13.72 2.69
C VAL A 119 3.61 15.22 2.87
N ILE A 120 3.19 15.65 4.07
CA ILE A 120 2.99 17.08 4.38
C ILE A 120 4.32 17.83 4.32
N HIS A 121 5.37 17.32 4.96
CA HIS A 121 6.67 17.98 5.01
C HIS A 121 7.26 18.14 3.60
N ARG A 122 7.21 17.10 2.76
CA ARG A 122 7.72 17.18 1.38
C ARG A 122 6.90 18.08 0.45
N SER A 123 5.60 18.23 0.71
CA SER A 123 4.73 19.11 -0.09
C SER A 123 4.84 20.58 0.30
N THR A 124 5.26 20.89 1.53
CA THR A 124 5.30 22.27 2.06
C THR A 124 6.71 22.84 2.27
N ALA A 125 7.69 22.01 2.64
CA ALA A 125 9.01 22.47 3.07
C ALA A 125 10.16 22.21 2.07
N ILE A 126 9.91 21.43 1.00
CA ILE A 126 10.94 21.10 -0.01
C ILE A 126 10.56 21.73 -1.34
N ALA A 127 11.54 22.29 -2.06
CA ALA A 127 11.35 22.84 -3.39
C ALA A 127 10.87 21.76 -4.39
N PRO A 128 9.99 22.08 -5.36
CA PRO A 128 9.42 21.09 -6.29
C PRO A 128 10.44 20.28 -7.09
N GLU A 129 11.54 20.91 -7.45
CA GLU A 129 12.58 20.31 -8.30
C GLU A 129 13.43 19.29 -7.51
N GLN A 130 13.47 19.46 -6.19
CA GLN A 130 14.21 18.62 -5.23
C GLN A 130 13.32 17.58 -4.53
N SER A 131 12.00 17.71 -4.72
CA SER A 131 11.02 16.76 -4.23
C SER A 131 10.72 15.75 -5.33
N VAL A 132 10.63 14.46 -4.98
CA VAL A 132 10.07 13.42 -5.87
C VAL A 132 8.61 13.75 -6.24
N VAL A 133 7.98 14.69 -5.52
CA VAL A 133 6.65 15.23 -5.77
C VAL A 133 6.78 16.57 -6.50
N PHE A 134 6.79 16.51 -7.83
CA PHE A 134 6.96 17.67 -8.72
C PHE A 134 5.75 18.61 -8.70
N GLY A 135 6.01 19.89 -8.98
CA GLY A 135 5.30 21.04 -8.40
C GLY A 135 3.84 21.27 -8.76
N GLN A 136 3.36 20.80 -9.91
CA GLN A 136 2.03 21.19 -10.42
C GLN A 136 0.87 20.39 -9.79
N ASP A 137 1.16 19.22 -9.18
CA ASP A 137 0.13 18.29 -8.69
C ASP A 137 0.14 18.05 -7.17
N ARG A 138 0.94 18.80 -6.40
CA ARG A 138 1.25 18.49 -4.99
C ARG A 138 0.03 18.19 -4.13
N LEU A 139 -0.99 19.05 -4.19
CA LEU A 139 -2.20 18.86 -3.39
C LEU A 139 -2.92 17.56 -3.77
N MET A 140 -3.01 17.26 -5.06
CA MET A 140 -3.63 16.04 -5.56
C MET A 140 -2.88 14.80 -5.07
N VAL A 141 -1.54 14.81 -5.18
CA VAL A 141 -0.70 13.73 -4.66
C VAL A 141 -0.93 13.49 -3.17
N VAL A 142 -0.97 14.56 -2.38
CA VAL A 142 -1.23 14.48 -0.93
C VAL A 142 -2.59 13.85 -0.67
N ILE A 143 -3.66 14.35 -1.30
CA ILE A 143 -5.02 13.82 -1.14
C ILE A 143 -5.06 12.32 -1.48
N LEU A 144 -4.42 11.93 -2.57
CA LEU A 144 -4.39 10.56 -3.05
C LEU A 144 -3.63 9.60 -2.13
N ILE A 145 -2.49 10.03 -1.57
CA ILE A 145 -1.77 9.21 -0.58
C ILE A 145 -2.61 9.10 0.70
N LEU A 146 -3.21 10.20 1.16
CA LEU A 146 -4.10 10.18 2.32
C LEU A 146 -5.31 9.24 2.10
N GLU A 147 -5.89 9.24 0.90
CA GLU A 147 -6.97 8.32 0.53
C GLU A 147 -6.51 6.86 0.69
N ILE A 148 -5.36 6.48 0.14
CA ILE A 148 -4.83 5.11 0.27
C ILE A 148 -4.59 4.75 1.74
N LEU A 149 -4.02 5.66 2.54
CA LEU A 149 -3.80 5.45 3.96
C LEU A 149 -5.11 5.24 4.73
N LEU A 150 -6.15 6.01 4.40
CA LEU A 150 -7.49 5.85 4.99
C LEU A 150 -8.13 4.51 4.62
N PHE A 151 -8.01 4.08 3.36
CA PHE A 151 -8.48 2.75 2.95
C PHE A 151 -7.72 1.64 3.66
N MET A 152 -6.40 1.73 3.74
CA MET A 152 -5.57 0.78 4.46
C MET A 152 -6.02 0.67 5.92
N ALA A 153 -6.21 1.80 6.60
CA ALA A 153 -6.72 1.84 7.97
C ALA A 153 -8.11 1.21 8.08
N TRP A 154 -9.02 1.50 7.14
CA TRP A 154 -10.37 0.93 7.10
C TRP A 154 -10.35 -0.60 6.99
N TYR A 155 -9.55 -1.16 6.07
CA TYR A 155 -9.38 -2.61 5.95
C TYR A 155 -8.75 -3.24 7.20
N ILE A 156 -7.78 -2.57 7.83
CA ILE A 156 -7.14 -3.05 9.06
C ILE A 156 -8.16 -3.10 10.23
N ILE A 157 -9.01 -2.08 10.37
CA ILE A 157 -10.08 -2.06 11.37
C ILE A 157 -11.08 -3.20 11.12
N ARG A 158 -11.53 -3.38 9.87
CA ARG A 158 -12.45 -4.47 9.49
C ARG A 158 -11.84 -5.85 9.72
N SER A 159 -10.57 -5.99 9.42
CA SER A 159 -9.79 -7.20 9.71
C SER A 159 -9.80 -7.53 11.20
N PHE A 160 -9.59 -6.53 12.06
CA PHE A 160 -9.62 -6.72 13.51
C PHE A 160 -11.03 -7.06 14.04
N GLN A 161 -12.06 -6.43 13.49
CA GLN A 161 -13.45 -6.77 13.79
C GLN A 161 -13.78 -8.22 13.39
N ALA A 162 -13.32 -8.66 12.23
CA ALA A 162 -13.49 -10.05 11.76
C ALA A 162 -12.82 -11.06 12.71
N VAL A 163 -11.62 -10.76 13.23
CA VAL A 163 -10.95 -11.59 14.25
C VAL A 163 -11.80 -11.70 15.53
N LYS A 164 -12.37 -10.58 16.00
CA LYS A 164 -13.27 -10.59 17.18
C LYS A 164 -14.51 -11.45 16.96
N GLN A 165 -15.02 -11.47 15.73
CA GLN A 165 -16.17 -12.27 15.32
C GLN A 165 -15.80 -13.73 14.96
N LYS A 166 -14.52 -14.10 15.06
CA LYS A 166 -13.97 -15.41 14.62
C LYS A 166 -14.15 -15.69 13.12
N ASP A 167 -14.36 -14.65 12.31
CA ASP A 167 -14.39 -14.73 10.85
C ASP A 167 -12.97 -14.59 10.28
N TYR A 168 -12.22 -15.68 10.37
CA TYR A 168 -10.84 -15.75 9.87
C TYR A 168 -10.72 -15.60 8.34
N PRO A 169 -11.66 -16.14 7.53
CA PRO A 169 -11.67 -15.87 6.11
C PRO A 169 -11.75 -14.36 5.81
N SER A 170 -12.69 -13.61 6.39
CA SER A 170 -12.78 -12.17 6.14
C SER A 170 -11.58 -11.41 6.70
N HIS A 171 -11.04 -11.81 7.86
CA HIS A 171 -9.78 -11.25 8.37
C HIS A 171 -8.67 -11.31 7.33
N LEU A 172 -8.49 -12.48 6.70
CA LEU A 172 -7.45 -12.71 5.70
C LEU A 172 -7.66 -11.83 4.46
N ASP A 173 -8.89 -11.73 3.94
CA ASP A 173 -9.21 -10.87 2.78
C ASP A 173 -8.91 -9.40 3.06
N ASN A 174 -9.27 -8.92 4.26
CA ASN A 174 -9.06 -7.53 4.64
C ASN A 174 -7.56 -7.20 4.85
N ILE A 175 -6.78 -8.09 5.48
CA ILE A 175 -5.32 -7.90 5.59
C ILE A 175 -4.67 -7.91 4.22
N PHE A 176 -5.07 -8.85 3.36
CA PHE A 176 -4.57 -8.91 1.98
C PHE A 176 -4.87 -7.62 1.22
N ALA A 177 -6.11 -7.12 1.30
CA ALA A 177 -6.49 -5.87 0.65
C ALA A 177 -5.67 -4.67 1.16
N ALA A 178 -5.54 -4.52 2.48
CA ALA A 178 -4.72 -3.46 3.09
C ALA A 178 -3.27 -3.52 2.61
N TYR A 179 -2.69 -4.72 2.56
CA TYR A 179 -1.31 -4.93 2.10
C TYR A 179 -1.15 -4.61 0.61
N MET A 180 -2.08 -5.05 -0.24
CA MET A 180 -2.05 -4.72 -1.67
C MET A 180 -2.19 -3.23 -1.94
N MET A 181 -2.99 -2.51 -1.13
CA MET A 181 -3.11 -1.06 -1.23
C MET A 181 -1.81 -0.34 -0.84
N ALA A 182 -1.17 -0.76 0.25
CA ALA A 182 0.17 -0.26 0.61
C ALA A 182 1.21 -0.57 -0.49
N GLY A 183 1.16 -1.79 -1.03
CA GLY A 183 1.99 -2.21 -2.17
C GLY A 183 1.69 -1.43 -3.46
N GLY A 184 0.46 -0.94 -3.64
CA GLY A 184 0.08 -0.06 -4.74
C GLY A 184 0.94 1.20 -4.77
N ILE A 185 1.23 1.83 -3.62
CA ILE A 185 2.12 3.00 -3.55
C ILE A 185 3.53 2.66 -4.06
N ALA A 186 4.02 1.47 -3.74
CA ALA A 186 5.29 0.99 -4.27
C ALA A 186 5.20 0.75 -5.78
N LEU A 187 4.16 0.09 -6.27
CA LEU A 187 3.92 -0.10 -7.70
C LEU A 187 3.86 1.25 -8.46
N PHE A 188 3.23 2.27 -7.88
CA PHE A 188 3.25 3.64 -8.40
C PHE A 188 4.68 4.16 -8.57
N ARG A 189 5.50 4.07 -7.52
CA ARG A 189 6.90 4.52 -7.55
C ARG A 189 7.75 3.73 -8.53
N PHE A 190 7.48 2.43 -8.67
CA PHE A 190 8.16 1.56 -9.64
C PHE A 190 7.84 1.96 -11.07
N LEU A 191 6.55 2.10 -11.40
CA LEU A 191 6.11 2.52 -12.73
C LEU A 191 6.66 3.90 -13.07
N PHE A 192 6.62 4.83 -12.11
CA PHE A 192 7.21 6.15 -12.27
C PHE A 192 8.72 6.08 -12.53
N ALA A 193 9.45 5.21 -11.82
CA ALA A 193 10.88 5.02 -12.04
C ALA A 193 11.21 4.43 -13.42
N ILE A 194 10.44 3.45 -13.89
CA ILE A 194 10.58 2.88 -15.23
C ILE A 194 10.30 3.93 -16.30
N LEU A 195 9.20 4.67 -16.17
CA LEU A 195 8.83 5.72 -17.11
C LEU A 195 9.93 6.78 -17.19
N TRP A 196 10.49 7.18 -16.03
CA TRP A 196 11.61 8.09 -16.00
C TRP A 196 12.84 7.53 -16.73
N ALA A 197 13.23 6.30 -16.43
CA ALA A 197 14.39 5.67 -17.05
C ALA A 197 14.23 5.48 -18.58
N THR A 198 12.99 5.28 -19.05
CA THR A 198 12.69 4.99 -20.47
C THR A 198 12.52 6.26 -21.30
N PHE A 199 11.83 7.28 -20.75
CA PHE A 199 11.42 8.47 -21.49
C PHE A 199 12.07 9.77 -20.99
N GLY A 200 12.96 9.70 -19.99
CA GLY A 200 13.50 10.88 -19.30
C GLY A 200 12.50 11.45 -18.30
N THR A 201 12.59 12.73 -17.95
CA THR A 201 11.55 13.42 -17.17
C THR A 201 10.20 13.26 -17.87
N SER A 202 9.39 12.33 -17.37
CA SER A 202 8.25 11.76 -18.09
C SER A 202 7.17 12.83 -18.38
N PRO A 203 6.61 12.89 -19.60
CA PRO A 203 5.49 13.77 -19.93
C PRO A 203 4.15 13.31 -19.34
N ILE A 204 4.10 12.14 -18.67
CA ILE A 204 2.89 11.66 -17.99
C ILE A 204 2.78 12.38 -16.64
N SER A 205 1.68 13.11 -16.43
CA SER A 205 1.39 13.75 -15.14
C SER A 205 1.42 12.71 -14.02
N PHE A 206 1.91 13.09 -12.84
CA PHE A 206 1.97 12.22 -11.66
C PHE A 206 0.59 11.60 -11.39
N VAL A 207 -0.45 12.40 -11.60
CA VAL A 207 -1.86 12.00 -11.54
C VAL A 207 -2.19 10.84 -12.48
N GLY A 208 -1.69 10.85 -13.72
CA GLY A 208 -1.87 9.76 -14.67
C GLY A 208 -1.23 8.44 -14.20
N VAL A 209 0.02 8.50 -13.71
CA VAL A 209 0.71 7.31 -13.15
C VAL A 209 -0.02 6.78 -11.91
N PHE A 210 -0.60 7.67 -11.12
CA PHE A 210 -1.42 7.30 -9.97
C PHE A 210 -2.69 6.55 -10.39
N PHE A 211 -3.47 7.07 -11.34
CA PHE A 211 -4.69 6.37 -11.80
C PHE A 211 -4.39 5.01 -12.41
N VAL A 212 -3.30 4.89 -13.17
CA VAL A 212 -2.81 3.60 -13.67
C VAL A 212 -2.51 2.66 -12.50
N THR A 213 -1.88 3.16 -11.43
CA THR A 213 -1.59 2.36 -10.23
C THR A 213 -2.87 1.92 -9.51
N CYS A 214 -3.84 2.81 -9.33
CA CYS A 214 -5.11 2.43 -8.70
C CYS A 214 -5.88 1.41 -9.53
N ALA A 215 -5.89 1.56 -10.86
CA ALA A 215 -6.47 0.58 -11.76
C ALA A 215 -5.75 -0.78 -11.65
N LEU A 216 -4.42 -0.79 -11.64
CA LEU A 216 -3.63 -2.02 -11.45
C LEU A 216 -3.88 -2.66 -10.09
N THR A 217 -3.88 -1.87 -9.02
CA THR A 217 -4.16 -2.35 -7.65
C THR A 217 -5.56 -2.97 -7.59
N LEU A 218 -6.55 -2.30 -8.16
CA LEU A 218 -7.93 -2.81 -8.27
C LEU A 218 -7.99 -4.11 -9.08
N MET A 219 -7.32 -4.17 -10.23
CA MET A 219 -7.27 -5.38 -11.07
C MET A 219 -6.60 -6.54 -10.35
N LEU A 220 -5.52 -6.30 -9.61
CA LEU A 220 -4.84 -7.32 -8.81
C LEU A 220 -5.73 -7.82 -7.67
N LEU A 221 -6.48 -6.93 -7.01
CA LEU A 221 -7.47 -7.31 -6.00
C LEU A 221 -8.62 -8.14 -6.59
N ILE A 222 -9.20 -7.69 -7.71
CA ILE A 222 -10.25 -8.43 -8.42
C ILE A 222 -9.75 -9.81 -8.84
N LEU A 223 -8.55 -9.89 -9.40
CA LEU A 223 -7.93 -11.16 -9.82
C LEU A 223 -7.73 -12.07 -8.61
N ALA A 224 -7.10 -11.59 -7.54
CA ALA A 224 -6.85 -12.39 -6.35
C ALA A 224 -8.16 -12.89 -5.72
N PHE A 225 -9.17 -12.03 -5.56
CA PHE A 225 -10.48 -12.43 -5.02
C PHE A 225 -11.25 -13.37 -5.96
N SER A 226 -11.10 -13.22 -7.28
CA SER A 226 -11.68 -14.14 -8.26
C SER A 226 -11.03 -15.53 -8.17
N LEU A 227 -9.70 -15.59 -8.09
CA LEU A 227 -8.95 -16.85 -7.99
C LEU A 227 -9.33 -17.64 -6.74
N VAL A 228 -9.67 -16.98 -5.64
CA VAL A 228 -10.11 -17.63 -4.40
C VAL A 228 -11.63 -17.83 -4.31
N GLY A 229 -12.40 -17.37 -5.31
CA GLY A 229 -13.87 -17.49 -5.34
C GLY A 229 -14.60 -16.54 -4.40
N ARG A 230 -13.95 -15.46 -3.93
CA ARG A 230 -14.47 -14.55 -2.90
C ARG A 230 -14.78 -13.13 -3.40
N LEU A 231 -14.84 -12.94 -4.72
CA LEU A 231 -15.12 -11.62 -5.32
C LEU A 231 -16.50 -11.09 -4.91
N LYS A 232 -17.53 -11.94 -4.83
CA LYS A 232 -18.89 -11.52 -4.46
C LYS A 232 -18.96 -10.92 -3.05
N GLN A 233 -18.19 -11.47 -2.11
CA GLN A 233 -18.10 -11.02 -0.72
C GLN A 233 -17.32 -9.70 -0.60
N ASN A 234 -16.37 -9.48 -1.51
CA ASN A 234 -15.50 -8.31 -1.52
C ASN A 234 -15.95 -7.19 -2.47
N ARG A 235 -17.07 -7.35 -3.19
CA ARG A 235 -17.56 -6.38 -4.19
C ARG A 235 -17.81 -4.98 -3.63
N PHE A 236 -18.41 -4.87 -2.44
CA PHE A 236 -18.75 -3.58 -1.84
C PHE A 236 -17.47 -2.80 -1.45
N PRO A 237 -16.49 -3.39 -0.74
CA PRO A 237 -15.20 -2.74 -0.52
C PRO A 237 -14.51 -2.26 -1.80
N LEU A 238 -14.51 -3.07 -2.86
CA LEU A 238 -13.94 -2.69 -4.15
C LEU A 238 -14.71 -1.53 -4.81
N PHE A 239 -16.03 -1.55 -4.74
CA PHE A 239 -16.87 -0.48 -5.25
C PHE A 239 -16.62 0.84 -4.51
N VAL A 240 -16.51 0.82 -3.18
CA VAL A 240 -16.16 2.00 -2.39
C VAL A 240 -14.79 2.56 -2.79
N PHE A 241 -13.80 1.70 -3.02
CA PHE A 241 -12.50 2.11 -3.53
C PHE A 241 -12.59 2.79 -4.90
N VAL A 242 -13.36 2.22 -5.84
CA VAL A 242 -13.59 2.84 -7.16
C VAL A 242 -14.25 4.21 -7.02
N ILE A 243 -15.33 4.32 -6.24
CA ILE A 243 -16.05 5.58 -6.07
C ILE A 243 -15.15 6.66 -5.45
N ALA A 244 -14.37 6.32 -4.43
CA ALA A 244 -13.45 7.26 -3.81
C ALA A 244 -12.41 7.79 -4.81
N ASN A 245 -11.81 6.90 -5.61
CA ASN A 245 -10.85 7.30 -6.65
C ASN A 245 -11.49 8.17 -7.74
N VAL A 246 -12.74 7.87 -8.14
CA VAL A 246 -13.49 8.69 -9.09
C VAL A 246 -13.80 10.06 -8.50
N LEU A 247 -14.19 10.14 -7.23
CA LEU A 247 -14.42 11.41 -6.55
C LEU A 247 -13.14 12.25 -6.49
N VAL A 248 -11.99 11.65 -6.17
CA VAL A 248 -10.73 12.39 -6.18
C VAL A 248 -10.33 12.81 -7.60
N ALA A 249 -10.59 11.99 -8.61
CA ALA A 249 -10.40 12.38 -10.01
C ALA A 249 -11.22 13.61 -10.40
N ILE A 250 -12.50 13.64 -10.01
CA ILE A 250 -13.41 14.77 -10.28
C ILE A 250 -12.94 16.03 -9.55
N LEU A 251 -12.61 15.91 -8.26
CA LEU A 251 -12.10 17.02 -7.45
C LEU A 251 -10.76 17.54 -8.00
N GLY A 252 -9.92 16.66 -8.53
CA GLY A 252 -8.66 17.04 -9.16
C GLY A 252 -8.80 17.71 -10.50
N ALA A 253 -9.72 17.24 -11.34
CA ALA A 253 -10.04 17.89 -12.61
C ALA A 253 -10.60 19.30 -12.39
N GLY A 254 -11.46 19.50 -11.38
CA GLY A 254 -12.02 20.80 -11.05
C GLY A 254 -10.99 21.82 -10.52
N ASN A 255 -9.98 21.37 -9.78
CA ASN A 255 -8.89 22.26 -9.33
C ASN A 255 -7.93 22.63 -10.46
N TYR A 256 -7.72 21.74 -11.43
CA TYR A 256 -6.87 22.03 -12.60
C TYR A 256 -7.43 23.15 -13.48
N SER A 257 -8.76 23.19 -13.68
CA SER A 257 -9.39 24.27 -14.46
C SER A 257 -9.34 25.62 -13.74
N ILE A 258 -9.58 25.64 -12.42
CA ILE A 258 -9.59 26.87 -11.61
C ILE A 258 -8.18 27.45 -11.47
N ILE A 259 -7.15 26.61 -11.30
CA ILE A 259 -5.76 27.05 -11.22
C ILE A 259 -5.29 27.58 -12.59
N ASN A 260 -5.64 26.93 -13.71
CA ASN A 260 -5.29 27.45 -15.04
C ASN A 260 -5.94 28.81 -15.33
N GLU A 261 -7.19 29.03 -14.93
CA GLU A 261 -7.88 30.33 -15.11
C GLU A 261 -7.28 31.46 -14.26
N ALA A 262 -6.70 31.14 -13.09
CA ALA A 262 -6.06 32.10 -12.19
C ALA A 262 -4.62 32.50 -12.60
N PHE A 263 -3.97 31.75 -13.49
CA PHE A 263 -2.61 32.03 -13.98
C PHE A 263 -2.57 32.49 -15.45
N ILE A 264 -3.69 32.44 -16.17
CA ILE A 264 -3.82 32.94 -17.56
C ILE A 264 -4.43 34.37 -17.59
N ASN A 265 -4.87 34.91 -16.45
CA ASN A 265 -5.30 36.30 -16.26
C ASN A 265 -4.38 37.04 -15.29
#